data_AF-A0ABD7UXH3-F1
#
_entry.id   AF-A0ABD7UXH3-F1
#
_cell.length_a   1.000
_cell.length_b   1.000
_cell.length_c   1.000
_cell.angle_alpha   90.00
_cell.angle_beta   90.00
_cell.angle_gamma   90.00
#
_symmetry.space_group_name_H-M   'P 1'
#
loop_
_entity.id
_entity.type
_entity.pdbx_description
1 polymer ?
#
loop_
_entity_poly.entity_id
_entity_poly.type
_entity_poly.pdbx_seq_one_letter_code
_entity_poly.pdbx_strand_id
1 'polypeptide(L)'
;MCHSSLWERADQAHPSHRLRMPTRDDAPSTPGTPAASTGAARSTAAGARMADVSYLLRVYLEDRPGSLGVLAVQLGSVGADILSLEVVERGDGYAVDDLVVEMAPGALPDSLITAAEKVNGVRVDSIRPYSGVLDTHRELELVDQVATAPRNERLQVLVDNAPRVLRVSWAMVITRASGGVLQLFGSSGAPETPLTRADWLPLERAAQLDAEGDWVPDAWKEMDTRLAAAPVGSNEKAVLLGRIGGPDFRPSEVARLGYLAGIVSTVLRADA
;
A
#
# COMPACT_ATOMS: atom_id res chain seq x y z
N MET A 1 -61.16 5.09 -10.03
CA MET A 1 -62.29 4.28 -9.53
C MET A 1 -61.68 2.98 -9.01
N CYS A 2 -61.22 2.91 -7.76
CA CYS A 2 -61.92 2.71 -6.48
C CYS A 2 -61.97 1.22 -6.07
N HIS A 3 -61.65 0.99 -4.79
CA HIS A 3 -61.66 -0.21 -3.92
C HIS A 3 -60.36 -1.03 -3.79
N SER A 4 -59.63 -0.98 -2.65
CA SER A 4 -59.89 -1.52 -1.27
C SER A 4 -60.01 -3.06 -1.27
N SER A 5 -59.52 -3.86 -0.33
CA SER A 5 -58.68 -3.81 0.90
C SER A 5 -58.70 -5.28 1.45
N LEU A 6 -58.00 -5.57 2.56
CA LEU A 6 -58.00 -6.85 3.33
C LEU A 6 -56.99 -7.86 2.76
N TRP A 7 -56.01 -8.41 3.50
CA TRP A 7 -56.02 -9.05 4.82
C TRP A 7 -54.64 -8.79 5.49
N GLU A 8 -54.50 -8.23 6.69
CA GLU A 8 -54.73 -8.76 8.04
C GLU A 8 -53.61 -9.65 8.61
N ARG A 9 -53.19 -9.28 9.84
CA ARG A 9 -52.00 -9.68 10.61
C ARG A 9 -52.19 -11.02 11.34
N ALA A 10 -51.07 -11.66 11.70
CA ALA A 10 -50.84 -12.36 12.98
C ALA A 10 -49.35 -12.81 13.00
N ASP A 11 -48.50 -12.27 13.88
CA ASP A 11 -48.15 -12.79 15.23
C ASP A 11 -47.32 -14.10 15.19
N GLN A 12 -46.28 -14.39 16.00
CA GLN A 12 -45.48 -13.75 17.06
C GLN A 12 -44.38 -14.77 17.46
N ALA A 13 -43.24 -14.30 18.01
CA ALA A 13 -42.37 -14.87 19.09
C ALA A 13 -41.96 -16.38 19.11
N HIS A 14 -40.80 -16.87 19.58
CA HIS A 14 -39.62 -16.41 20.32
C HIS A 14 -38.52 -17.52 20.20
N PRO A 15 -37.22 -17.23 20.47
CA PRO A 15 -36.12 -18.20 20.40
C PRO A 15 -35.79 -18.83 21.76
N SER A 16 -35.30 -20.07 21.76
CA SER A 16 -34.77 -20.72 22.98
C SER A 16 -33.34 -21.23 22.78
N HIS A 17 -32.42 -20.53 23.44
CA HIS A 17 -31.04 -20.90 23.75
C HIS A 17 -30.99 -22.17 24.64
N ARG A 18 -30.04 -23.08 24.37
CA ARG A 18 -29.41 -23.91 25.41
C ARG A 18 -27.93 -24.15 25.12
N LEU A 19 -27.09 -23.56 25.98
CA LEU A 19 -25.70 -23.95 26.23
C LEU A 19 -25.65 -25.34 26.88
N ARG A 20 -24.60 -26.11 26.58
CA ARG A 20 -24.18 -27.27 27.41
C ARG A 20 -22.65 -27.24 27.56
N MET A 21 -22.19 -27.01 28.79
CA MET A 21 -20.80 -27.15 29.23
C MET A 21 -20.55 -28.58 29.76
N PRO A 22 -19.31 -29.09 29.69
CA PRO A 22 -18.95 -30.43 30.17
C PRO A 22 -18.62 -30.45 31.68
N THR A 23 -18.96 -31.56 32.34
CA THR A 23 -18.64 -31.85 33.75
C THR A 23 -17.28 -32.56 33.88
N ARG A 24 -16.47 -32.05 34.83
CA ARG A 24 -15.27 -32.68 35.39
C ARG A 24 -15.67 -33.78 36.39
N ASP A 25 -14.95 -34.89 36.37
CA ASP A 25 -14.75 -35.79 37.52
C ASP A 25 -13.23 -35.89 37.78
N ASP A 26 -12.81 -35.57 39.00
CA ASP A 26 -11.51 -35.90 39.62
C ASP A 26 -11.64 -37.33 40.23
N ALA A 27 -10.64 -38.21 40.39
CA ALA A 27 -9.29 -38.06 40.95
C ALA A 27 -8.46 -39.38 40.74
N PRO A 28 -7.32 -39.65 41.42
CA PRO A 28 -6.00 -39.72 40.80
C PRO A 28 -5.33 -41.12 40.84
N SER A 29 -4.37 -41.37 39.95
CA SER A 29 -3.42 -42.48 40.08
C SER A 29 -2.01 -42.09 39.62
N THR A 30 -1.05 -42.46 40.45
CA THR A 30 0.40 -42.17 40.40
C THR A 30 1.12 -42.85 39.23
N PRO A 31 2.31 -42.35 38.83
CA PRO A 31 2.92 -42.69 37.55
C PRO A 31 3.72 -43.99 37.60
N GLY A 32 3.41 -44.92 36.68
CA GLY A 32 4.27 -46.05 36.33
C GLY A 32 5.11 -45.71 35.10
N THR A 33 6.43 -45.83 35.24
CA THR A 33 7.42 -45.70 34.17
C THR A 33 7.12 -46.62 32.97
N PRO A 34 7.07 -46.12 31.72
CA PRO A 34 7.23 -46.96 30.54
C PRO A 34 8.63 -46.78 29.94
N ALA A 35 9.24 -47.93 29.62
CA ALA A 35 10.47 -48.07 28.89
C ALA A 35 10.40 -47.36 27.53
N ALA A 36 11.45 -46.60 27.21
CA ALA A 36 11.63 -45.99 25.91
C ALA A 36 11.81 -47.08 24.84
N SER A 37 10.83 -47.18 23.94
CA SER A 37 10.96 -47.90 22.68
C SER A 37 11.46 -46.92 21.62
N THR A 38 12.56 -47.31 20.98
CA THR A 38 13.25 -46.55 19.93
C THR A 38 12.40 -46.55 18.65
N GLY A 39 11.62 -45.49 18.45
CA GLY A 39 10.96 -45.17 17.19
C GLY A 39 11.68 -44.01 16.52
N ALA A 40 12.36 -44.28 15.41
CA ALA A 40 13.06 -43.28 14.62
C ALA A 40 12.09 -42.23 14.03
N ALA A 41 12.01 -41.07 14.66
CA ALA A 41 11.43 -39.87 14.06
C ALA A 41 12.49 -39.22 13.17
N ARG A 42 12.35 -39.36 11.85
CA ARG A 42 13.06 -38.55 10.87
C ARG A 42 12.61 -37.10 11.05
N SER A 43 13.41 -36.34 11.79
CA SER A 43 13.34 -34.88 11.81
C SER A 43 13.73 -34.38 10.43
N THR A 44 12.74 -34.04 9.61
CA THR A 44 12.96 -33.13 8.48
C THR A 44 13.34 -31.80 9.08
N ALA A 45 14.64 -31.46 9.00
CA ALA A 45 15.11 -30.12 9.24
C ALA A 45 14.36 -29.18 8.28
N ALA A 46 13.33 -28.51 8.81
CA ALA A 46 12.85 -27.28 8.22
C ALA A 46 14.04 -26.32 8.29
N GLY A 47 14.79 -26.24 7.19
CA GLY A 47 15.84 -25.25 7.04
C GLY A 47 15.22 -23.91 7.32
N ALA A 48 15.74 -23.21 8.33
CA ALA A 48 15.40 -21.81 8.54
C ALA A 48 15.70 -21.09 7.22
N ARG A 49 14.64 -20.76 6.46
CA ARG A 49 14.76 -19.87 5.31
C ARG A 49 15.35 -18.59 5.88
N MET A 50 16.63 -18.33 5.58
CA MET A 50 17.21 -17.02 5.78
C MET A 50 16.28 -16.02 5.11
N ALA A 51 15.93 -14.93 5.79
CA ALA A 51 14.90 -14.02 5.32
C ALA A 51 15.20 -13.54 3.90
N ASP A 52 14.37 -13.95 2.96
CA ASP A 52 14.48 -13.55 1.57
C ASP A 52 14.29 -12.03 1.46
N VAL A 53 15.00 -11.38 0.53
CA VAL A 53 14.95 -9.92 0.36
C VAL A 53 14.08 -9.63 -0.85
N SER A 54 13.02 -8.85 -0.65
CA SER A 54 12.15 -8.40 -1.73
C SER A 54 12.56 -7.02 -2.24
N TYR A 55 12.46 -6.84 -3.55
CA TYR A 55 12.68 -5.58 -4.25
C TYR A 55 11.47 -5.20 -5.08
N LEU A 56 11.24 -3.90 -5.20
CA LEU A 56 10.29 -3.32 -6.11
C LEU A 56 11.04 -2.71 -7.28
N LEU A 57 10.89 -3.36 -8.43
CA LEU A 57 11.53 -3.03 -9.69
C LEU A 57 10.51 -2.33 -10.59
N ARG A 58 10.74 -1.05 -10.90
CA ARG A 58 9.99 -0.35 -11.94
C ARG A 58 10.74 -0.46 -13.26
N VAL A 59 10.06 -0.95 -14.29
CA VAL A 59 10.62 -1.12 -15.64
C VAL A 59 9.78 -0.39 -16.65
N TYR A 60 10.47 0.24 -17.59
CA TYR A 60 9.89 0.61 -18.87
C TYR A 60 10.07 -0.58 -19.83
N LEU A 61 9.01 -0.96 -20.52
CA LEU A 61 9.02 -1.99 -21.55
C LEU A 61 8.43 -1.43 -22.84
N GLU A 62 9.09 -1.74 -23.96
CA GLU A 62 8.45 -1.61 -25.26
C GLU A 62 7.28 -2.60 -25.37
N ASP A 63 6.10 -2.07 -25.65
CA ASP A 63 4.83 -2.80 -25.58
C ASP A 63 4.62 -3.62 -26.85
N ARG A 64 5.23 -4.81 -26.85
CA ARG A 64 5.10 -5.82 -27.90
C ARG A 64 4.65 -7.14 -27.28
N PRO A 65 3.85 -7.96 -28.01
CA PRO A 65 3.45 -9.27 -27.52
C PRO A 65 4.65 -10.11 -27.07
N GLY A 66 4.62 -10.57 -25.82
CA GLY A 66 5.67 -11.42 -25.26
C GLY A 66 6.82 -10.70 -24.55
N SER A 67 6.96 -9.36 -24.65
CA SER A 67 8.05 -8.59 -23.98
C SER A 67 8.14 -8.92 -22.48
N LEU A 68 7.00 -8.92 -21.79
CA LEU A 68 6.94 -9.24 -20.37
C LEU A 68 7.34 -10.69 -20.06
N GLY A 69 7.00 -11.63 -20.94
CA GLY A 69 7.40 -13.03 -20.79
C GLY A 69 8.92 -13.21 -20.91
N VAL A 70 9.55 -12.49 -21.85
CA VAL A 70 11.01 -12.50 -22.00
C VAL A 70 11.69 -11.86 -20.79
N LEU A 71 11.14 -10.77 -20.26
CA LEU A 71 11.62 -10.16 -19.02
C LEU A 71 11.55 -11.15 -17.85
N ALA A 72 10.42 -11.83 -17.68
CA ALA A 72 10.25 -12.80 -16.60
C ALA A 72 11.29 -13.94 -16.67
N VAL A 73 11.59 -14.44 -17.88
CA VAL A 73 12.63 -15.45 -18.08
C VAL A 73 14.03 -14.93 -17.70
N GLN A 74 14.37 -13.68 -18.07
CA GLN A 74 15.68 -13.11 -17.71
C GLN A 74 15.82 -12.90 -16.20
N LEU A 75 14.78 -12.39 -15.54
CA LEU A 75 14.78 -12.24 -14.08
C LEU A 75 14.91 -13.61 -13.39
N GLY A 76 14.18 -14.62 -13.85
CA GLY A 76 14.30 -16.00 -13.34
C GLY A 76 15.70 -16.60 -13.53
N SER A 77 16.45 -16.18 -14.56
CA SER A 77 17.82 -16.67 -14.81
C SER A 77 18.84 -16.24 -13.74
N VAL A 78 18.54 -15.17 -12.98
CA VAL A 78 19.34 -14.72 -11.83
C VAL A 78 18.73 -15.16 -10.49
N GLY A 79 17.74 -16.06 -10.53
CA GLY A 79 17.08 -16.60 -9.34
C GLY A 79 16.04 -15.67 -8.72
N ALA A 80 15.52 -14.69 -9.47
CA ALA A 80 14.43 -13.84 -9.01
C ALA A 80 13.09 -14.58 -9.12
N ASP A 81 12.30 -14.57 -8.04
CA ASP A 81 10.92 -15.01 -8.05
C ASP A 81 9.98 -13.80 -8.14
N ILE A 82 9.11 -13.75 -9.15
CA ILE A 82 8.20 -12.61 -9.33
C ILE A 82 6.95 -12.85 -8.48
N LEU A 83 6.80 -12.06 -7.43
CA LEU A 83 5.70 -12.21 -6.50
C LEU A 83 4.46 -11.42 -6.89
N SER A 84 4.64 -10.27 -7.55
CA SER A 84 3.52 -9.48 -8.10
C SER A 84 3.96 -8.59 -9.25
N LEU A 85 2.99 -8.20 -10.06
CA LEU A 85 3.14 -7.25 -11.16
C LEU A 85 1.96 -6.29 -11.17
N GLU A 86 2.25 -5.01 -11.36
CA GLU A 86 1.27 -3.95 -11.50
C GLU A 86 1.63 -3.05 -12.69
N VAL A 87 0.67 -2.82 -13.59
CA VAL A 87 0.85 -1.85 -14.68
C VAL A 87 0.66 -0.45 -14.11
N VAL A 88 1.73 0.35 -14.12
CA VAL A 88 1.72 1.74 -13.65
C VAL A 88 1.16 2.64 -14.74
N GLU A 89 1.63 2.48 -15.98
CA GLU A 89 1.26 3.33 -17.11
C GLU A 89 1.29 2.54 -18.41
N ARG A 90 0.35 2.83 -19.31
CA ARG A 90 0.36 2.38 -20.70
C ARG A 90 0.31 3.61 -21.58
N GLY A 91 1.23 3.69 -22.53
CA GLY A 91 1.26 4.71 -23.56
C GLY A 91 1.39 4.10 -24.96
N ASP A 92 1.57 4.94 -25.96
CA ASP A 92 1.68 4.50 -27.34
C ASP A 92 3.00 3.73 -27.56
N GLY A 93 2.91 2.40 -27.58
CA GLY A 93 4.03 1.50 -27.83
C GLY A 93 4.90 1.19 -26.61
N TYR A 94 4.47 1.55 -25.40
CA TYR A 94 5.19 1.21 -24.17
C TYR A 94 4.27 0.95 -22.97
N ALA A 95 4.83 0.19 -22.01
CA ALA A 95 4.26 -0.03 -20.70
C ALA A 95 5.31 0.30 -19.63
N VAL A 96 4.84 0.79 -18.49
CA VAL A 96 5.65 0.92 -17.28
C VAL A 96 5.05 0.01 -16.23
N ASP A 97 5.81 -0.97 -15.79
CA ASP A 97 5.35 -2.00 -14.85
C ASP A 97 6.17 -1.95 -13.56
N ASP A 98 5.50 -2.15 -12.43
CA ASP A 98 6.08 -2.35 -11.11
C ASP A 98 6.05 -3.86 -10.80
N LEU A 99 7.22 -4.48 -10.68
CA LEU A 99 7.38 -5.88 -10.28
C LEU A 99 7.89 -5.94 -8.85
N VAL A 100 7.24 -6.74 -8.01
CA VAL A 100 7.84 -7.15 -6.73
C VAL A 100 8.52 -8.49 -6.95
N VAL A 101 9.81 -8.54 -6.68
CA VAL A 101 10.64 -9.73 -6.88
C VAL A 101 11.32 -10.14 -5.57
N GLU A 102 11.29 -11.42 -5.27
CA GLU A 102 12.05 -12.04 -4.19
C GLU A 102 13.40 -12.50 -4.72
N MET A 103 14.44 -12.26 -3.93
CA MET A 103 15.80 -12.71 -4.23
C MET A 103 16.35 -13.51 -3.04
N ALA A 104 17.19 -14.50 -3.38
CA ALA A 104 17.93 -15.25 -2.38
C ALA A 104 18.77 -14.32 -1.48
N PRO A 105 18.95 -14.65 -0.18
CA PRO A 105 19.70 -13.82 0.74
C PRO A 105 21.13 -13.56 0.26
N GLY A 106 21.55 -12.29 0.29
CA GLY A 106 22.87 -11.86 -0.19
C GLY A 106 22.97 -11.62 -1.69
N ALA A 107 21.90 -11.85 -2.47
CA ALA A 107 21.86 -11.45 -3.86
C ALA A 107 21.89 -9.92 -4.00
N LEU A 108 22.66 -9.43 -4.97
CA LEU A 108 22.80 -8.00 -5.23
C LEU A 108 21.64 -7.50 -6.10
N PRO A 109 21.01 -6.35 -5.76
CA PRO A 109 19.96 -5.75 -6.58
C PRO A 109 20.40 -5.50 -8.03
N ASP A 110 21.69 -5.20 -8.24
CA ASP A 110 22.28 -4.93 -9.56
C ASP A 110 22.16 -6.11 -10.54
N SER A 111 22.05 -7.34 -10.03
CA SER A 111 21.80 -8.52 -10.86
C SER A 111 20.43 -8.50 -11.53
N LEU A 112 19.42 -7.92 -10.88
CA LEU A 112 18.08 -7.71 -11.45
C LEU A 112 18.13 -6.68 -12.57
N ILE A 113 18.88 -5.59 -12.38
CA ILE A 113 19.07 -4.55 -13.39
C ILE A 113 19.74 -5.16 -14.62
N THR A 114 20.89 -5.80 -14.41
CA THR A 114 21.67 -6.45 -15.48
C THR A 114 20.85 -7.50 -16.22
N ALA A 115 20.00 -8.27 -15.53
CA ALA A 115 19.14 -9.26 -16.17
C ALA A 115 18.01 -8.60 -16.99
N ALA A 116 17.33 -7.60 -16.44
CA ALA A 116 16.23 -6.92 -17.11
C ALA A 116 16.70 -6.21 -18.40
N GLU A 117 17.83 -5.49 -18.34
CA GLU A 117 18.33 -4.69 -19.46
C GLU A 117 18.99 -5.51 -20.58
N LYS A 118 19.16 -6.84 -20.40
CA LYS A 118 19.47 -7.75 -21.52
C LYS A 118 18.31 -7.92 -22.49
N VAL A 119 17.09 -7.60 -22.06
CA VAL A 119 15.91 -7.67 -22.93
C VAL A 119 15.84 -6.40 -23.77
N ASN A 120 15.88 -6.57 -25.09
CA ASN A 120 15.75 -5.45 -26.02
C ASN A 120 14.43 -4.69 -25.76
N GLY A 121 14.53 -3.38 -25.59
CA GLY A 121 13.37 -2.52 -25.32
C GLY A 121 12.93 -2.48 -23.85
N VAL A 122 13.71 -3.07 -22.92
CA VAL A 122 13.48 -2.93 -21.48
C VAL A 122 14.54 -1.99 -20.87
N ARG A 123 14.10 -1.13 -19.97
CA ARG A 123 14.96 -0.28 -19.14
C ARG A 123 14.48 -0.31 -17.71
N VAL A 124 15.39 -0.35 -16.75
CA VAL A 124 15.01 -0.21 -15.34
C VAL A 124 14.91 1.27 -14.97
N ASP A 125 13.73 1.69 -14.55
CA ASP A 125 13.48 3.06 -14.08
C ASP A 125 13.94 3.24 -12.62
N SER A 126 13.68 2.24 -11.77
CA SER A 126 14.13 2.25 -10.38
C SER A 126 14.11 0.85 -9.76
N ILE A 127 14.98 0.64 -8.78
CA ILE A 127 14.94 -0.53 -7.89
C ILE A 127 15.00 -0.04 -6.45
N ARG A 128 14.15 -0.57 -5.58
CA ARG A 128 14.16 -0.24 -4.14
C ARG A 128 13.83 -1.45 -3.28
N PRO A 129 14.34 -1.52 -2.05
CA PRO A 129 13.90 -2.52 -1.08
C PRO A 129 12.38 -2.48 -0.91
N TYR A 130 11.78 -3.66 -0.79
CA TYR A 130 10.36 -3.82 -0.61
C TYR A 130 10.08 -4.62 0.67
N SER A 131 9.48 -3.96 1.66
CA SER A 131 9.14 -4.54 2.96
C SER A 131 7.62 -4.71 3.16
N GLY A 132 6.83 -4.45 2.12
CA GLY A 132 5.37 -4.55 2.19
C GLY A 132 4.87 -5.99 2.10
N VAL A 133 3.71 -6.25 2.69
CA VAL A 133 2.96 -7.49 2.41
C VAL A 133 2.36 -7.37 1.02
N LEU A 134 2.56 -8.39 0.18
CA LEU A 134 1.86 -8.52 -1.10
C LEU A 134 0.37 -8.61 -0.83
N ASP A 135 -0.33 -7.53 -1.14
CA ASP A 135 -1.76 -7.45 -0.96
C ASP A 135 -2.33 -6.89 -2.24
N THR A 136 -3.34 -7.60 -2.74
CA THR A 136 -3.99 -7.35 -4.02
C THR A 136 -5.08 -6.28 -3.90
N HIS A 137 -5.49 -5.91 -2.68
CA HIS A 137 -6.63 -5.02 -2.43
C HIS A 137 -6.31 -3.79 -1.58
N ARG A 138 -5.02 -3.44 -1.44
CA ARG A 138 -4.50 -2.37 -0.55
C ARG A 138 -5.26 -1.05 -0.55
N GLU A 139 -5.67 -0.57 -1.72
CA GLU A 139 -6.39 0.70 -1.82
C GLU A 139 -7.81 0.59 -1.24
N LEU A 140 -8.50 -0.53 -1.49
CA LEU A 140 -9.81 -0.79 -0.94
C LEU A 140 -9.72 -1.01 0.58
N GLU A 141 -8.71 -1.73 1.05
CA GLU A 141 -8.44 -1.88 2.47
C GLU A 141 -8.16 -0.54 3.14
N LEU A 142 -7.41 0.37 2.50
CA LEU A 142 -7.18 1.70 3.04
C LEU A 142 -8.48 2.50 3.14
N VAL A 143 -9.34 2.45 2.12
CA VAL A 143 -10.65 3.10 2.17
C VAL A 143 -11.50 2.53 3.30
N ASP A 144 -11.53 1.20 3.48
CA ASP A 144 -12.25 0.53 4.56
C ASP A 144 -11.70 0.89 5.94
N GLN A 145 -10.38 0.89 6.12
CA GLN A 145 -9.71 1.31 7.35
C GLN A 145 -10.07 2.76 7.71
N VAL A 146 -10.07 3.66 6.73
CA VAL A 146 -10.46 5.06 6.95
C VAL A 146 -11.96 5.17 7.27
N ALA A 147 -12.82 4.39 6.61
CA ALA A 147 -14.26 4.43 6.85
C ALA A 147 -14.65 3.91 8.24
N THR A 148 -13.98 2.86 8.71
CA THR A 148 -14.24 2.20 9.99
C THR A 148 -13.52 2.86 11.17
N ALA A 149 -12.52 3.70 10.92
CA ALA A 149 -11.80 4.43 11.97
C ALA A 149 -12.67 5.51 12.66
N PRO A 150 -12.39 5.84 13.94
CA PRO A 150 -13.01 6.97 14.63
C PRO A 150 -12.84 8.27 13.84
N ARG A 151 -13.88 9.12 13.84
CA ARG A 151 -13.95 10.32 12.99
C ARG A 151 -12.72 11.24 13.10
N ASN A 152 -12.21 11.42 14.32
CA ASN A 152 -11.03 12.25 14.61
C ASN A 152 -9.69 11.61 14.19
N GLU A 153 -9.68 10.31 13.91
CA GLU A 153 -8.48 9.53 13.56
C GLU A 153 -8.38 9.23 12.07
N ARG A 154 -9.48 9.35 11.31
CA ARG A 154 -9.54 9.00 9.88
C ARG A 154 -8.43 9.58 9.01
N LEU A 155 -8.08 10.85 9.24
CA LEU A 155 -6.99 11.51 8.49
C LEU A 155 -5.60 11.03 8.94
N GLN A 156 -5.42 10.68 10.22
CA GLN A 156 -4.20 10.05 10.71
C GLN A 156 -4.05 8.65 10.10
N VAL A 157 -5.13 7.84 10.11
CA VAL A 157 -5.17 6.53 9.45
C VAL A 157 -4.86 6.65 7.96
N LEU A 158 -5.40 7.66 7.26
CA LEU A 158 -5.06 7.89 5.86
C LEU A 158 -3.54 8.08 5.67
N VAL A 159 -2.91 8.99 6.41
CA VAL A 159 -1.48 9.29 6.21
C VAL A 159 -0.56 8.18 6.67
N ASP A 160 -0.91 7.44 7.73
CA ASP A 160 -0.08 6.33 8.21
C ASP A 160 -0.01 5.17 7.22
N ASN A 161 -1.10 4.96 6.47
CA ASN A 161 -1.24 3.83 5.58
C ASN A 161 -0.98 4.21 4.10
N ALA A 162 -1.10 5.48 3.70
CA ALA A 162 -0.86 5.93 2.33
C ALA A 162 0.55 5.59 1.77
N PRO A 163 1.67 5.70 2.51
CA PRO A 163 3.00 5.40 1.99
C PRO A 163 3.13 4.00 1.41
N ARG A 164 2.61 2.98 2.11
CA ARG A 164 2.65 1.59 1.63
C ARG A 164 1.74 1.34 0.44
N VAL A 165 0.57 2.00 0.39
CA VAL A 165 -0.43 1.79 -0.65
C VAL A 165 -0.02 2.48 -1.95
N LEU A 166 0.44 3.74 -1.85
CA LEU A 166 0.83 4.56 -2.99
C LEU A 166 2.32 4.45 -3.34
N ARG A 167 3.06 3.58 -2.63
CA ARG A 167 4.49 3.29 -2.84
C ARG A 167 5.36 4.56 -2.79
N VAL A 168 5.06 5.45 -1.84
CA VAL A 168 5.78 6.69 -1.56
C VAL A 168 6.52 6.59 -0.23
N SER A 169 7.45 7.51 0.03
CA SER A 169 8.26 7.50 1.25
C SER A 169 7.48 8.01 2.46
N TRP A 170 6.63 9.01 2.26
CA TRP A 170 5.83 9.61 3.32
C TRP A 170 4.58 10.29 2.79
N ALA A 171 3.63 10.54 3.70
CA ALA A 171 2.41 11.28 3.44
C ALA A 171 2.10 12.25 4.59
N MET A 172 1.48 13.38 4.27
CA MET A 172 1.01 14.37 5.23
C MET A 172 -0.33 14.95 4.79
N VAL A 173 -1.13 15.43 5.75
CA VAL A 173 -2.29 16.27 5.45
C VAL A 173 -1.98 17.68 5.91
N ILE A 174 -2.10 18.63 4.99
CA ILE A 174 -1.80 20.03 5.22
C ILE A 174 -3.00 20.93 4.93
N THR A 175 -3.02 22.11 5.51
CA THR A 175 -4.01 23.17 5.26
C THR A 175 -3.33 24.54 5.26
N ARG A 176 -3.94 25.52 4.59
CA ARG A 176 -3.51 26.91 4.72
C ARG A 176 -3.83 27.44 6.13
N ALA A 177 -2.91 28.22 6.69
CA ALA A 177 -3.08 28.96 7.94
C ALA A 177 -2.74 30.45 7.71
N SER A 178 -3.14 31.32 8.63
CA SER A 178 -3.02 32.79 8.51
C SER A 178 -1.59 33.33 8.34
N GLY A 179 -0.56 32.49 8.44
CA GLY A 179 0.85 32.85 8.23
C GLY A 179 1.68 31.78 7.53
N GLY A 180 1.07 30.82 6.83
CA GLY A 180 1.80 29.77 6.13
C GLY A 180 1.00 28.49 5.96
N VAL A 181 1.68 27.36 6.15
CA VAL A 181 1.10 26.02 6.05
C VAL A 181 1.06 25.38 7.42
N LEU A 182 -0.07 24.76 7.75
CA LEU A 182 -0.20 23.93 8.93
C LEU A 182 -0.26 22.46 8.51
N GLN A 183 0.68 21.67 9.02
CA GLN A 183 0.61 20.21 8.97
C GLN A 183 -0.36 19.72 10.04
N LEU A 184 -1.47 19.10 9.61
CA LEU A 184 -2.48 18.55 10.51
C LEU A 184 -2.11 17.14 10.96
N PHE A 185 -1.59 16.33 10.04
CA PHE A 185 -1.21 14.93 10.26
C PHE A 185 0.00 14.57 9.40
N GLY A 186 0.81 13.62 9.85
CA GLY A 186 1.94 13.10 9.10
C GLY A 186 2.18 11.63 9.42
N SER A 187 2.60 10.87 8.40
CA SER A 187 3.10 9.51 8.55
C SER A 187 4.42 9.48 9.32
N SER A 188 4.83 8.31 9.82
CA SER A 188 6.12 8.13 10.53
C SER A 188 7.36 8.57 9.73
N GLY A 189 7.33 8.49 8.40
CA GLY A 189 8.42 8.92 7.52
C GLY A 189 8.37 10.39 7.09
N ALA A 190 7.38 11.16 7.57
CA ALA A 190 7.24 12.57 7.20
C ALA A 190 8.46 13.38 7.68
N PRO A 191 9.03 14.26 6.85
CA PRO A 191 10.18 15.07 7.25
C PRO A 191 9.86 15.97 8.45
N GLU A 192 10.82 16.13 9.36
CA GLU A 192 10.70 17.07 10.49
C GLU A 192 10.76 18.53 10.04
N THR A 193 11.46 18.80 8.92
CA THR A 193 11.56 20.14 8.34
C THR A 193 10.17 20.59 7.85
N PRO A 194 9.60 21.66 8.44
CA PRO A 194 8.23 22.05 8.15
C PRO A 194 8.11 22.69 6.77
N LEU A 195 6.98 22.41 6.10
CA LEU A 195 6.56 23.19 4.95
C LEU A 195 6.02 24.53 5.42
N THR A 196 6.55 25.64 4.90
CA THR A 196 6.14 26.99 5.33
C THR A 196 5.28 27.70 4.28
N ARG A 197 5.40 27.32 3.00
CA ARG A 197 4.66 27.90 1.87
C ARG A 197 4.01 26.80 1.03
N ALA A 198 2.77 27.06 0.61
CA ALA A 198 2.02 26.21 -0.34
C ALA A 198 1.03 27.11 -1.10
N ASP A 199 1.56 27.90 -2.02
CA ASP A 199 0.77 28.86 -2.80
C ASP A 199 -0.23 28.16 -3.74
N TRP A 200 0.03 26.89 -4.04
CA TRP A 200 -0.83 25.98 -4.79
C TRP A 200 -2.07 25.48 -4.03
N LEU A 201 -2.24 25.81 -2.74
CA LEU A 201 -3.49 25.58 -2.02
C LEU A 201 -4.50 26.73 -2.26
N PRO A 202 -5.82 26.46 -2.28
CA PRO A 202 -6.45 25.15 -2.32
C PRO A 202 -6.23 24.44 -3.67
N LEU A 203 -6.23 23.09 -3.66
CA LEU A 203 -6.15 22.28 -4.88
C LEU A 203 -7.54 21.89 -5.37
N GLU A 204 -7.79 22.04 -6.68
CA GLU A 204 -9.02 21.54 -7.30
C GLU A 204 -8.96 20.05 -7.64
N ARG A 205 -7.77 19.55 -7.98
CA ARG A 205 -7.54 18.18 -8.44
C ARG A 205 -6.14 17.71 -8.04
N ALA A 206 -5.90 16.41 -8.14
CA ALA A 206 -4.58 15.85 -7.92
C ALA A 206 -3.57 16.40 -8.94
N ALA A 207 -2.36 16.70 -8.48
CA ALA A 207 -1.29 17.23 -9.30
C ALA A 207 0.08 16.73 -8.82
N GLN A 208 1.00 16.52 -9.77
CA GLN A 208 2.42 16.53 -9.47
C GLN A 208 2.83 17.98 -9.18
N LEU A 209 3.68 18.17 -8.17
CA LEU A 209 4.20 19.48 -7.79
C LEU A 209 5.65 19.63 -8.23
N ASP A 210 6.06 20.87 -8.50
CA ASP A 210 7.46 21.20 -8.78
C ASP A 210 8.31 21.01 -7.51
N ALA A 211 9.14 19.95 -7.51
CA ALA A 211 10.02 19.61 -6.40
C ALA A 211 11.18 20.60 -6.23
N GLU A 212 11.52 21.37 -7.27
CA GLU A 212 12.60 22.35 -7.23
C GLU A 212 12.11 23.77 -6.92
N GLY A 213 10.80 23.95 -6.76
CA GLY A 213 10.18 25.23 -6.48
C GLY A 213 10.75 25.91 -5.24
N ASP A 214 10.77 27.24 -5.23
CA ASP A 214 11.28 28.07 -4.14
C ASP A 214 10.55 27.85 -2.79
N TRP A 215 9.33 27.33 -2.85
CA TRP A 215 8.48 26.99 -1.72
C TRP A 215 8.86 25.67 -1.03
N VAL A 216 9.63 24.80 -1.70
CA VAL A 216 10.06 23.50 -1.17
C VAL A 216 11.28 23.72 -0.24
N PRO A 217 11.26 23.17 0.99
CA PRO A 217 12.42 23.25 1.88
C PRO A 217 13.69 22.63 1.28
N ASP A 218 14.84 23.28 1.48
CA ASP A 218 16.13 22.83 0.92
C ASP A 218 16.47 21.38 1.32
N ALA A 219 16.20 21.01 2.58
CA ALA A 219 16.40 19.64 3.06
C ALA A 219 15.62 18.59 2.25
N TRP A 220 14.46 18.93 1.68
CA TRP A 220 13.68 17.99 0.87
C TRP A 220 14.26 17.86 -0.54
N LYS A 221 14.81 18.96 -1.09
CA LYS A 221 15.52 18.99 -2.38
C LYS A 221 16.82 18.21 -2.33
N GLU A 222 17.59 18.38 -1.25
CA GLU A 222 18.82 17.64 -1.01
C GLU A 222 18.60 16.12 -0.95
N MET A 223 17.40 15.70 -0.53
CA MET A 223 16.96 14.29 -0.54
C MET A 223 16.37 13.83 -1.88
N ASP A 224 16.35 14.67 -2.93
CA ASP A 224 15.69 14.41 -4.22
C ASP A 224 14.23 13.96 -4.02
N THR A 225 13.48 14.72 -3.20
CA THR A 225 12.10 14.36 -2.86
C THR A 225 11.14 14.84 -3.94
N ARG A 226 10.54 13.90 -4.67
CA ARG A 226 9.44 14.18 -5.62
C ARG A 226 8.13 14.34 -4.87
N LEU A 227 7.28 15.26 -5.35
CA LEU A 227 6.06 15.68 -4.66
C LEU A 227 4.82 15.53 -5.54
N ALA A 228 3.74 15.03 -4.94
CA ALA A 228 2.41 15.03 -5.52
C ALA A 228 1.36 15.30 -4.44
N ALA A 229 0.27 15.96 -4.79
CA ALA A 229 -0.77 16.30 -3.85
C ALA A 229 -2.18 16.15 -4.44
N ALA A 230 -3.17 15.95 -3.57
CA ALA A 230 -4.58 15.94 -3.94
C ALA A 230 -5.46 16.55 -2.85
N PRO A 231 -6.60 17.16 -3.21
CA PRO A 231 -7.55 17.66 -2.21
C PRO A 231 -8.16 16.53 -1.38
N VAL A 232 -8.37 16.76 -0.08
CA VAL A 232 -8.95 15.75 0.83
C VAL A 232 -9.93 16.34 1.84
N GLY A 233 -11.13 15.76 1.94
CA GLY A 233 -12.20 16.21 2.83
C GLY A 233 -12.83 17.52 2.36
N SER A 234 -12.29 18.66 2.80
CA SER A 234 -12.70 20.01 2.38
C SER A 234 -11.71 20.58 1.36
N ASN A 235 -12.12 21.56 0.55
CA ASN A 235 -11.24 22.15 -0.47
C ASN A 235 -10.00 22.85 0.13
N GLU A 236 -10.00 23.15 1.43
CA GLU A 236 -8.88 23.79 2.13
C GLU A 236 -7.71 22.84 2.48
N LYS A 237 -7.95 21.52 2.47
CA LYS A 237 -6.96 20.52 2.88
C LYS A 237 -6.45 19.74 1.68
N ALA A 238 -5.16 19.40 1.72
CA ALA A 238 -4.56 18.48 0.76
C ALA A 238 -3.81 17.36 1.47
N VAL A 239 -3.87 16.16 0.89
CA VAL A 239 -2.87 15.13 1.15
C VAL A 239 -1.65 15.43 0.27
N LEU A 240 -0.47 15.54 0.88
CA LEU A 240 0.81 15.75 0.22
C LEU A 240 1.63 14.47 0.39
N LEU A 241 2.15 13.95 -0.72
CA LEU A 241 3.01 12.78 -0.76
C LEU A 241 4.42 13.19 -1.13
N GLY A 242 5.40 12.52 -0.54
CA GLY A 242 6.80 12.64 -0.92
C GLY A 242 7.43 11.29 -1.22
N ARG A 243 8.21 11.25 -2.31
CA ARG A 243 9.00 10.09 -2.73
C ARG A 243 10.46 10.50 -2.83
N ILE A 244 11.28 9.98 -1.93
CA ILE A 244 12.72 10.24 -1.82
C ILE A 244 13.46 9.38 -2.85
N GLY A 245 14.28 10.00 -3.72
CA GLY A 245 15.19 9.32 -4.64
C GLY A 245 14.51 8.39 -5.66
N GLY A 246 13.19 8.50 -5.84
CA GLY A 246 12.42 7.74 -6.81
C GLY A 246 12.14 8.55 -8.07
N PRO A 247 11.60 7.94 -9.13
CA PRO A 247 11.26 8.66 -10.35
C PRO A 247 10.19 9.73 -10.09
N ASP A 248 9.96 10.61 -11.07
CA ASP A 248 8.82 11.52 -11.07
C ASP A 248 7.48 10.80 -11.01
N PHE A 249 6.48 11.45 -10.41
CA PHE A 249 5.12 10.93 -10.39
C PHE A 249 4.57 10.87 -11.80
N ARG A 250 4.21 9.66 -12.24
CA ARG A 250 3.57 9.45 -13.54
C ARG A 250 2.14 9.99 -13.51
N PRO A 251 1.58 10.47 -14.63
CA PRO A 251 0.19 10.96 -14.69
C PRO A 251 -0.83 9.96 -14.12
N SER A 252 -0.62 8.66 -14.34
CA SER A 252 -1.46 7.60 -13.79
C SER A 252 -1.37 7.47 -12.26
N GLU A 253 -0.20 7.68 -11.67
CA GLU A 253 0.00 7.71 -10.21
C GLU A 253 -0.74 8.91 -9.60
N VAL A 254 -0.67 10.09 -10.25
CA VAL A 254 -1.38 11.30 -9.84
C VAL A 254 -2.90 11.11 -9.96
N ALA A 255 -3.38 10.51 -11.05
CA ALA A 255 -4.80 10.21 -11.23
C ALA A 255 -5.32 9.26 -10.13
N ARG A 256 -4.55 8.21 -9.82
CA ARG A 256 -4.84 7.25 -8.76
C ARG A 256 -4.92 7.90 -7.38
N LEU A 257 -3.96 8.77 -7.04
CA LEU A 257 -4.02 9.60 -5.84
C LEU A 257 -5.32 10.42 -5.80
N GLY A 258 -5.71 11.03 -6.92
CA GLY A 258 -6.96 11.79 -7.04
C GLY A 258 -8.20 10.94 -6.77
N TYR A 259 -8.29 9.73 -7.34
CA TYR A 259 -9.43 8.82 -7.10
C TYR A 259 -9.51 8.41 -5.63
N LEU A 260 -8.39 7.99 -5.04
CA LEU A 260 -8.33 7.59 -3.63
C LEU A 260 -8.72 8.74 -2.71
N ALA A 261 -8.11 9.91 -2.87
CA ALA A 261 -8.39 11.09 -2.06
C ALA A 261 -9.84 11.56 -2.24
N GLY A 262 -10.39 11.48 -3.46
CA GLY A 262 -11.79 11.76 -3.76
C GLY A 262 -12.75 10.82 -3.03
N ILE A 263 -12.53 9.51 -3.10
CA ILE A 263 -13.34 8.50 -2.40
C ILE A 263 -13.26 8.72 -0.88
N VAL A 264 -12.06 8.86 -0.33
CA VAL A 264 -11.86 9.14 1.10
C VAL A 264 -12.57 10.44 1.51
N SER A 265 -12.57 11.46 0.66
CA SER A 265 -13.29 12.70 0.93
C SER A 265 -14.80 12.50 1.08
N THR A 266 -15.40 11.54 0.35
CA THR A 266 -16.83 11.21 0.51
C THR A 266 -17.11 10.59 1.88
N VAL A 267 -16.24 9.67 2.32
CA VAL A 267 -16.29 9.03 3.63
C VAL A 267 -16.13 10.05 4.76
N LEU A 268 -15.25 11.02 4.60
CA LEU A 268 -15.04 12.09 5.59
C LEU A 268 -16.25 13.04 5.73
N ARG A 269 -17.06 13.17 4.66
CA ARG A 269 -18.26 14.04 4.63
C ARG A 269 -19.53 13.34 5.09
N ALA A 270 -19.63 12.02 4.91
CA ALA A 270 -20.84 11.26 5.25
C ALA A 270 -21.26 11.38 6.73
N ASP A 271 -20.31 11.76 7.61
CA ASP A 271 -20.53 11.95 9.05
C ASP A 271 -20.43 13.43 9.49
N ALA A 272 -20.59 14.39 8.56
CA ALA A 272 -20.51 15.83 8.81
C ALA A 272 -21.83 16.47 9.20
#